data_AF-A0A2V7PWN4-F1
#
_entry.id   AF-A0A2V7PWN4-F1
#
_cell.length_a   1.000
_cell.length_b   1.000
_cell.length_c   1.000
_cell.angle_alpha   90.00
_cell.angle_beta   90.00
_cell.angle_gamma   90.00
#
_symmetry.space_group_name_H-M   'P 1'
#
loop_
_entity.id
_entity.type
_entity.pdbx_description
1 polymer ?
#
loop_
_entity_poly.entity_id
_entity_poly.type
_entity_poly.pdbx_seq_one_letter_code
_entity_poly.pdbx_strand_id
1 'polypeptide(L)'
;MSARFAAWVVAVLATGPLAPFPRAGLAAQAKRAPAPAPAAAAKPDSAKRDSVATPVLVREVFSYEGGGRDPFLSLLRSGDIRPLLSDLRVVGIYYDGRYPARSVAVLRDVTNSKVYRVKPGNIIGRLKATTIRPREIVFTV
;
A
#
# COMPACT_ATOMS: atom_id res chain seq x y z
N MET A 1 -60.76 5.81 -11.62
CA MET A 1 -60.97 5.21 -12.96
C MET A 1 -59.59 5.08 -13.60
N SER A 2 -58.91 3.93 -13.49
CA SER A 2 -58.94 2.76 -14.42
C SER A 2 -58.37 3.12 -15.81
N ALA A 3 -57.44 2.41 -16.45
CA ALA A 3 -56.79 1.11 -16.27
C ALA A 3 -55.50 1.09 -17.15
N ARG A 4 -54.39 0.49 -16.72
CA ARG A 4 -53.84 -0.84 -17.11
C ARG A 4 -53.20 -0.94 -18.51
N PHE A 5 -52.20 -1.84 -18.60
CA PHE A 5 -51.50 -2.42 -19.77
C PHE A 5 -50.24 -1.66 -20.22
N ALA A 6 -49.08 -2.28 -20.46
CA ALA A 6 -48.68 -3.69 -20.44
C ALA A 6 -47.15 -3.79 -20.24
N ALA A 7 -46.74 -4.84 -19.54
CA ALA A 7 -45.35 -5.26 -19.40
C ALA A 7 -44.86 -5.96 -20.67
N TRP A 8 -43.58 -5.82 -21.00
CA TRP A 8 -42.85 -6.81 -21.79
C TRP A 8 -41.49 -7.09 -21.13
N VAL A 9 -41.43 -8.27 -20.50
CA VAL A 9 -40.22 -8.95 -20.07
C VAL A 9 -39.82 -9.88 -21.23
N VAL A 10 -38.59 -9.80 -21.69
CA VAL A 10 -37.98 -10.87 -22.50
C VAL A 10 -36.76 -11.37 -21.76
N ALA A 11 -36.96 -12.49 -21.07
CA ALA A 11 -35.90 -13.33 -20.56
C ALA A 11 -35.49 -14.30 -21.67
N VAL A 12 -34.22 -14.27 -22.08
CA VAL A 12 -33.62 -15.34 -22.90
C VAL A 12 -32.77 -16.19 -21.97
N LEU A 13 -33.32 -17.33 -21.59
CA LEU A 13 -32.59 -18.47 -21.02
C LEU A 13 -32.15 -19.37 -22.19
N ALA A 14 -30.85 -19.42 -22.46
CA ALA A 14 -30.25 -20.47 -23.27
C ALA A 14 -29.37 -21.32 -22.37
N THR A 15 -29.98 -22.39 -21.85
CA THR A 15 -29.37 -23.53 -21.20
C THR A 15 -28.54 -24.32 -22.21
N GLY A 16 -27.22 -24.39 -22.02
CA GLY A 16 -26.32 -25.28 -22.74
C GLY A 16 -25.43 -26.06 -21.75
N PRO A 17 -25.31 -27.39 -21.86
CA PRO A 17 -24.69 -28.22 -20.83
C PRO A 17 -23.16 -28.14 -20.84
N LEU A 18 -22.60 -28.07 -19.64
CA LEU A 18 -21.19 -28.26 -19.32
C LEU A 18 -20.79 -29.73 -19.55
N ALA A 19 -19.80 -29.95 -20.41
CA ALA A 19 -18.94 -31.13 -20.35
C ALA A 19 -17.53 -30.77 -20.86
N PRO A 20 -16.49 -31.44 -20.34
CA PRO A 20 -15.19 -30.82 -20.06
C PRO A 20 -14.18 -31.01 -21.19
N PHE A 21 -13.47 -29.94 -21.53
CA PHE A 21 -12.28 -30.03 -22.38
C PHE A 21 -11.18 -30.79 -21.61
N PRO A 22 -10.67 -31.93 -22.12
CA PRO A 22 -9.49 -32.56 -21.55
C PRO A 22 -8.28 -31.67 -21.87
N ARG A 23 -7.81 -30.91 -20.88
CA ARG A 23 -6.55 -30.19 -20.97
C ARG A 23 -5.42 -31.21 -20.87
N ALA A 24 -5.08 -31.79 -22.03
CA ALA A 24 -3.88 -32.59 -22.20
C ALA A 24 -2.69 -31.79 -21.65
N GLY A 25 -1.99 -32.42 -20.70
CA GLY A 25 -0.84 -31.83 -20.03
C GLY A 25 0.26 -31.51 -21.01
N LEU A 26 0.46 -30.22 -21.29
CA LEU A 26 1.78 -29.71 -21.59
C LEU A 26 2.44 -29.36 -20.25
N ALA A 27 3.14 -30.34 -19.70
CA ALA A 27 4.23 -30.11 -18.77
C ALA A 27 5.30 -29.28 -19.48
N ALA A 28 5.10 -27.96 -19.51
CA ALA A 28 6.11 -27.01 -19.92
C ALA A 28 7.14 -26.92 -18.79
N GLN A 29 8.20 -27.68 -18.99
CA GLN A 29 9.42 -27.78 -18.21
C GLN A 29 9.94 -26.37 -17.83
N ALA A 30 9.68 -25.96 -16.59
CA ALA A 30 10.23 -24.74 -16.03
C ALA A 30 11.75 -24.92 -15.87
N LYS A 31 12.53 -24.38 -16.81
CA LYS A 31 13.97 -24.19 -16.64
C LYS A 31 14.19 -23.34 -15.38
N ARG A 32 14.80 -23.95 -14.35
CA ARG A 32 15.30 -23.23 -13.17
C ARG A 32 16.25 -22.13 -13.64
N ALA A 33 15.89 -20.89 -13.36
CA ALA A 33 16.83 -19.77 -13.44
C ALA A 33 17.96 -19.99 -12.41
N PRO A 34 19.22 -19.65 -12.74
CA PRO A 34 20.32 -19.76 -11.80
C PRO A 34 20.09 -18.83 -10.60
N ALA A 35 20.43 -19.33 -9.41
CA ALA A 35 20.34 -18.59 -8.17
C ALA A 35 21.18 -17.29 -8.22
N PRO A 36 20.71 -16.19 -7.62
CA PRO A 36 21.51 -14.96 -7.53
C PRO A 36 22.79 -15.21 -6.73
N ALA A 37 23.92 -14.78 -7.28
CA ALA A 37 25.21 -14.82 -6.60
C ALA A 37 25.15 -14.01 -5.28
N PRO A 38 25.85 -14.44 -4.22
CA PRO A 38 25.90 -13.69 -2.97
C PRO A 38 26.46 -12.29 -3.22
N ALA A 39 25.74 -11.27 -2.73
CA ALA A 39 26.18 -9.88 -2.79
C ALA A 39 27.56 -9.76 -2.15
N ALA A 40 28.52 -9.22 -2.90
CA ALA A 40 29.84 -8.90 -2.39
C ALA A 40 29.70 -7.95 -1.19
N ALA A 41 30.24 -8.37 -0.04
CA ALA A 41 30.28 -7.56 1.16
C ALA A 41 31.00 -6.24 0.87
N ALA A 42 30.32 -5.11 1.09
CA ALA A 42 30.94 -3.79 1.04
C ALA A 42 32.06 -3.74 2.08
N LYS A 43 33.28 -3.37 1.64
CA LYS A 43 34.41 -3.13 2.53
C LYS A 43 34.06 -1.96 3.47
N PRO A 44 34.28 -2.09 4.80
CA PRO A 44 34.04 -0.99 5.70
C PRO A 44 35.01 0.16 5.40
N ASP A 45 34.48 1.37 5.37
CA ASP A 45 35.22 2.60 5.20
C ASP A 45 36.21 2.76 6.38
N SER A 46 37.49 2.91 6.06
CA SER A 46 38.57 3.02 7.05
C SER A 46 38.61 4.43 7.62
N ALA A 47 37.61 4.79 8.41
CA ALA A 47 37.67 5.93 9.31
C ALA A 47 38.65 5.59 10.44
N LYS A 48 39.66 6.46 10.63
CA LYS A 48 40.66 6.34 11.70
C LYS A 48 39.94 6.38 13.05
N ARG A 49 39.87 5.24 13.74
CA ARG A 49 39.34 5.15 15.12
C ARG A 49 40.28 5.92 16.03
N ASP A 50 39.78 6.97 16.65
CA ASP A 50 40.41 7.54 17.83
C ASP A 50 40.41 6.48 18.95
N SER A 51 41.56 6.28 19.58
CA SER A 51 41.85 5.17 20.51
C SER A 51 41.11 5.23 21.86
N VAL A 52 40.01 5.96 21.95
CA VAL A 52 39.12 5.91 23.11
C VAL A 52 38.13 4.77 22.85
N ALA A 53 38.15 3.76 23.72
CA ALA A 53 37.38 2.52 23.60
C ALA A 53 36.00 2.74 22.96
N THR A 54 35.71 1.99 21.90
CA THR A 54 34.45 2.07 21.18
C THR A 54 33.31 1.82 22.17
N PRO A 55 32.36 2.76 22.37
CA PRO A 55 31.34 2.61 23.40
C PRO A 55 30.48 1.36 23.12
N VAL A 56 30.27 0.55 24.15
CA VAL A 56 29.39 -0.63 24.08
C VAL A 56 27.94 -0.13 24.06
N LEU A 57 27.30 -0.21 22.90
CA LEU A 57 25.88 0.11 22.74
C LEU A 57 25.06 -1.08 23.26
N VAL A 58 24.34 -0.90 24.37
CA VAL A 58 23.37 -1.88 24.86
C VAL A 58 22.02 -1.57 24.21
N ARG A 59 21.42 -2.56 23.56
CA ARG A 59 20.05 -2.43 23.01
C ARG A 59 19.05 -2.65 24.14
N GLU A 60 18.34 -1.61 24.52
CA GLU A 60 17.17 -1.74 25.37
C GLU A 60 16.07 -2.52 24.63
N VAL A 61 15.48 -3.51 25.29
CA VAL A 61 14.37 -4.30 24.77
C VAL A 61 13.19 -4.11 25.71
N PHE A 62 12.14 -3.45 25.22
CA PHE A 62 10.91 -3.24 25.99
C PHE A 62 9.96 -4.42 25.79
N SER A 63 9.56 -5.05 26.88
CA SER A 63 8.47 -6.04 26.92
C SER A 63 7.37 -5.50 27.81
N TYR A 64 6.17 -5.39 27.27
CA TYR A 64 4.97 -5.10 28.07
C TYR A 64 4.37 -6.44 28.46
N GLU A 65 4.37 -6.77 29.75
CA GLU A 65 3.56 -7.88 30.22
C GLU A 65 2.10 -7.61 29.86
N GLY A 66 1.43 -8.63 29.33
CA GLY A 66 0.03 -8.58 28.91
C GLY A 66 -0.95 -8.47 30.07
N GLY A 67 -0.75 -7.49 30.97
CA GLY A 67 -1.78 -7.05 31.92
C GLY A 67 -3.02 -6.61 31.16
N GLY A 68 -4.19 -6.61 31.82
CA GLY A 68 -5.51 -6.53 31.18
C GLY A 68 -5.79 -5.30 30.27
N ARG A 69 -4.86 -4.36 30.13
CA ARG A 69 -4.94 -3.21 29.23
C ARG A 69 -3.67 -3.15 28.38
N ASP A 70 -3.80 -3.50 27.10
CA ASP A 70 -2.74 -3.32 26.11
C ASP A 70 -2.53 -1.81 25.84
N PRO A 71 -1.30 -1.28 26.05
CA PRO A 71 -1.01 0.14 25.88
C PRO A 71 -1.18 0.64 24.43
N PHE A 72 -1.17 -0.24 23.43
CA PHE A 72 -1.29 0.15 22.02
C PHE A 72 -2.71 -0.01 21.47
N LEU A 73 -3.59 -0.71 22.17
CA LEU A 73 -4.95 -1.02 21.72
C LEU A 73 -5.79 0.25 21.52
N SER A 74 -5.58 1.27 22.36
CA SER A 74 -6.22 2.58 22.24
C SER A 74 -5.88 3.26 20.90
N LEU A 75 -4.63 3.20 20.45
CA LEU A 75 -4.18 3.81 19.19
C LEU A 75 -4.73 3.08 17.96
N LEU A 76 -4.94 1.76 18.08
CA LEU A 76 -5.57 0.97 17.03
C LEU A 76 -7.06 1.29 16.89
N ARG A 77 -7.74 1.59 18.02
CA ARG A 77 -9.19 1.89 18.04
C ARG A 77 -9.52 3.36 17.77
N SER A 78 -8.71 4.31 18.24
CA SER A 78 -8.96 5.75 18.07
C SER A 78 -8.84 6.20 16.62
N GLY A 79 -8.19 5.39 15.77
CA GLY A 79 -8.03 5.70 14.35
C GLY A 79 -7.01 6.80 14.08
N ASP A 80 -6.32 7.33 15.10
CA ASP A 80 -5.28 8.35 14.96
C ASP A 80 -4.12 7.89 14.05
N ILE A 81 -3.92 6.57 13.96
CA ILE A 81 -2.92 5.95 13.07
C ILE A 81 -3.39 5.87 11.62
N ARG A 82 -4.70 5.88 11.35
CA ARG A 82 -5.24 5.70 9.98
C ARG A 82 -5.33 7.05 9.26
N PRO A 83 -5.09 7.08 7.94
CA PRO A 83 -4.82 5.94 7.05
C PRO A 83 -3.34 5.50 7.07
N LEU A 84 -3.08 4.21 6.93
CA LEU A 84 -1.72 3.69 6.69
C LEU A 84 -1.37 3.87 5.21
N LEU A 85 -0.07 3.92 4.90
CA LEU A 85 0.40 4.02 3.52
C LEU A 85 -0.06 2.83 2.66
N SER A 86 -0.19 1.64 3.25
CA SER A 86 -0.65 0.41 2.59
C SER A 86 -2.11 0.46 2.11
N ASP A 87 -2.95 1.24 2.81
CA ASP A 87 -4.39 1.28 2.53
C ASP A 87 -4.74 2.38 1.53
N LEU A 88 -3.81 3.29 1.27
CA LEU A 88 -4.00 4.40 0.35
C LEU A 88 -3.77 3.93 -1.09
N ARG A 89 -4.82 4.06 -1.91
CA ARG A 89 -4.74 3.88 -3.36
C ARG A 89 -4.80 5.23 -4.06
N VAL A 90 -3.90 5.44 -5.00
CA VAL A 90 -3.93 6.63 -5.87
C VAL A 90 -5.09 6.48 -6.84
N VAL A 91 -6.00 7.45 -6.84
CA VAL A 91 -7.14 7.52 -7.76
C VAL A 91 -6.78 8.39 -8.96
N GLY A 92 -6.08 9.49 -8.72
CA GLY A 92 -5.67 10.40 -9.77
C GLY A 92 -4.65 11.42 -9.28
N ILE A 93 -3.84 11.91 -10.21
CA ILE A 93 -2.84 12.94 -9.96
C ILE A 93 -3.07 14.06 -10.98
N TYR A 94 -3.36 15.25 -10.49
CA TYR A 94 -3.40 16.49 -11.26
C TYR A 94 -2.04 17.16 -11.10
N TYR A 95 -1.14 16.86 -12.03
CA TYR A 95 0.23 17.37 -12.00
C TYR A 95 0.35 18.64 -12.85
N ASP A 96 0.88 19.71 -12.25
CA ASP A 96 1.29 20.92 -12.98
C ASP A 96 2.82 20.91 -13.12
N GLY A 97 3.29 20.73 -14.36
CA GLY A 97 4.73 20.67 -14.65
C GLY A 97 5.45 22.02 -14.55
N ARG A 98 4.74 23.14 -14.63
CA ARG A 98 5.33 24.47 -14.45
C ARG A 98 5.48 24.83 -12.98
N TYR A 99 4.51 24.42 -12.16
CA TYR A 99 4.51 24.68 -10.72
C TYR A 99 4.16 23.41 -9.93
N PRO A 100 5.14 22.54 -9.62
CA PRO A 100 4.90 21.29 -8.91
C PRO A 100 4.17 21.45 -7.57
N ALA A 101 4.39 22.58 -6.88
CA ALA A 101 3.71 22.93 -5.63
C ALA A 101 2.18 23.07 -5.76
N ARG A 102 1.66 23.33 -6.97
CA ARG A 102 0.22 23.43 -7.24
C ARG A 102 -0.42 22.09 -7.59
N SER A 103 0.37 21.03 -7.71
CA SER A 103 -0.13 19.71 -8.02
C SER A 103 -1.06 19.20 -6.92
N VAL A 104 -2.06 18.41 -7.31
CA VAL A 104 -3.03 17.82 -6.39
C VAL A 104 -3.10 16.33 -6.64
N ALA A 105 -2.93 15.55 -5.59
CA ALA A 105 -3.16 14.11 -5.64
C ALA A 105 -4.48 13.78 -4.94
N VAL A 106 -5.20 12.82 -5.51
CA VAL A 106 -6.43 12.26 -4.96
C VAL A 106 -6.14 10.81 -4.58
N LEU A 107 -6.22 10.52 -3.29
CA LEU A 107 -6.05 9.18 -2.74
C LEU A 107 -7.37 8.69 -2.17
N ARG A 108 -7.62 7.38 -2.25
CA ARG A 108 -8.75 6.72 -1.61
C ARG A 108 -8.20 5.70 -0.63
N ASP A 109 -8.66 5.75 0.60
CA ASP A 109 -8.44 4.68 1.57
C ASP A 109 -9.34 3.50 1.24
N VAL A 110 -8.75 2.32 1.09
CA VAL A 110 -9.47 1.08 0.77
C VAL A 110 -10.30 0.60 1.96
N THR A 111 -9.89 0.90 3.19
CA THR A 111 -10.55 0.43 4.42
C THR A 111 -11.89 1.14 4.65
N ASN A 112 -11.90 2.47 4.51
CA ASN A 112 -13.08 3.31 4.79
C ASN A 112 -13.67 3.95 3.51
N SER A 113 -13.14 3.65 2.33
CA SER A 113 -13.53 4.29 1.07
C SER A 113 -13.41 5.82 1.04
N LYS A 114 -12.76 6.43 2.05
CA LYS A 114 -12.64 7.88 2.21
C LYS A 114 -11.65 8.43 1.19
N VAL A 115 -12.02 9.55 0.57
CA VAL A 115 -11.20 10.23 -0.44
C VAL A 115 -10.45 11.39 0.22
N TYR A 116 -9.14 11.40 0.05
CA TYR A 116 -8.22 12.43 0.51
C TYR A 116 -7.68 13.21 -0.67
N ARG A 117 -7.87 14.53 -0.65
CA ARG A 117 -7.25 15.45 -1.60
C ARG A 117 -6.05 16.10 -0.94
N VAL A 118 -4.86 15.89 -1.49
CA VAL A 118 -3.63 16.42 -0.91
C VAL A 118 -2.82 17.22 -1.89
N LYS A 119 -2.21 18.26 -1.33
CA LYS A 119 -1.20 19.10 -1.96
C LYS A 119 0.17 18.77 -1.33
N PRO A 120 1.27 19.13 -1.99
CA PRO A 120 2.59 19.08 -1.37
C PRO A 120 2.57 19.87 -0.04
N GLY A 121 3.07 19.26 1.02
CA GLY A 121 3.06 19.79 2.38
C GLY A 121 1.88 19.35 3.26
N ASN A 122 0.78 18.84 2.69
CA ASN A 122 -0.35 18.36 3.49
C ASN A 122 -0.01 17.09 4.27
N ILE A 123 -0.67 16.95 5.43
CA ILE A 123 -0.54 15.80 6.32
C ILE A 123 -1.86 15.01 6.31
N ILE A 124 -1.76 13.69 6.12
CA ILE A 124 -2.88 12.74 6.25
C ILE A 124 -2.51 11.73 7.33
N GLY A 125 -3.22 11.73 8.45
CA GLY A 125 -2.84 10.92 9.61
C GLY A 125 -1.43 11.30 10.05
N ARG A 126 -0.47 10.40 9.84
CA ARG A 126 0.96 10.62 10.11
C ARG A 126 1.82 10.84 8.86
N LEU A 127 1.23 10.75 7.67
CA LEU A 127 1.94 10.83 6.40
C LEU A 127 1.95 12.27 5.90
N LYS A 128 3.13 12.86 5.77
CA LYS A 128 3.31 14.16 5.11
C LYS A 128 3.60 13.94 3.63
N ALA A 129 2.77 14.50 2.75
CA ALA A 129 3.03 14.49 1.31
C ALA A 129 4.17 15.47 1.00
N THR A 130 5.32 14.99 0.56
CA THR A 130 6.49 15.85 0.30
C THR A 130 6.55 16.29 -1.15
N THR A 131 6.33 15.37 -2.09
CA THR A 131 6.41 15.67 -3.52
C THR A 131 5.36 14.87 -4.29
N ILE A 132 4.72 15.53 -5.25
CA ILE A 132 3.79 14.90 -6.18
C ILE A 132 4.47 14.87 -7.55
N ARG A 133 4.60 13.68 -8.12
CA ARG A 133 5.14 13.45 -9.46
C ARG A 133 4.03 12.92 -10.38
N PRO A 134 4.22 12.90 -11.70
CA PRO A 134 3.16 12.47 -12.62
C PRO A 134 2.61 11.05 -12.38
N ARG A 135 3.42 10.14 -11.82
CA ARG A 135 3.05 8.72 -11.64
C ARG A 135 3.21 8.22 -10.20
N GLU A 136 3.73 9.04 -9.31
CA GLU A 136 4.05 8.64 -7.94
C GLU A 136 3.91 9.82 -6.98
N ILE A 137 3.68 9.51 -5.70
CA ILE A 137 3.57 10.51 -4.64
C ILE A 137 4.54 10.07 -3.55
N VAL A 138 5.39 10.99 -3.13
CA VAL A 138 6.38 10.73 -2.08
C VAL A 138 5.82 11.21 -0.75
N PHE A 139 5.89 10.33 0.24
CA PHE A 139 5.47 10.61 1.61
C PHE A 139 6.66 10.51 2.57
N THR A 140 6.57 11.21 3.70
CA THR A 140 7.46 11.10 4.85
C THR A 140 6.62 10.85 6.10
N VAL A 141 7.13 10.04 7.04
CA VAL A 141 6.42 9.51 8.22
C VAL A 141 7.10 9.90 9.52
#